data_AF-A0A1B8BY58-F1
#
_entry.id   AF-A0A1B8BY58-F1
#
_cell.length_a   1.000
_cell.length_b   1.000
_cell.length_c   1.000
_cell.angle_alpha   90.00
_cell.angle_beta   90.00
_cell.angle_gamma   90.00
#
_symmetry.space_group_name_H-M   'P 1'
#
loop_
_entity.id
_entity.type
_entity.pdbx_description
1 polymer ?
#
loop_
_entity_poly.entity_id
_entity_poly.type
_entity_poly.pdbx_seq_one_letter_code
_entity_poly.pdbx_strand_id
1 'polypeptide(L)'
;MVAVDTVRAANASLKSGQPGLVALFVGATKGIGAATLRQLTKNLKAPTIYIVGRSKGGFSSQLSELKTLNPDASFEFLETEISLIKNVDRISKKLKETESKLDLLFMSPGILPIGGPTYNAEGIDVCMSLSYYARIRLTINLLPLLQNSASPRVLSVLAGGQERRLFTHDLALKHNYSFLNVIDQVTTMHTLIPLGCLALIDLGGWFPWLAG
;
A
#
# COMPACT_ATOMS: atom_id res chain seq x y z
N MET A 1 -14.56 18.75 5.21
CA MET A 1 -13.71 17.99 6.15
C MET A 1 -14.63 17.13 7.02
N VAL A 2 -14.35 15.84 7.18
CA VAL A 2 -15.20 14.95 8.00
C VAL A 2 -14.95 15.22 9.48
N ALA A 3 -15.99 15.23 10.32
CA ALA A 3 -15.86 15.46 11.76
C ALA A 3 -15.09 14.32 12.44
N VAL A 4 -14.21 14.67 13.39
CA VAL A 4 -13.36 13.70 14.10
C VAL A 4 -14.20 12.66 14.84
N ASP A 5 -15.34 13.06 15.41
CA ASP A 5 -16.20 12.14 16.14
C ASP A 5 -16.87 11.11 15.21
N THR A 6 -17.20 11.51 13.98
CA THR A 6 -17.67 10.57 12.95
C THR A 6 -16.60 9.53 12.63
N VAL A 7 -15.33 9.95 12.48
CA VAL A 7 -14.21 9.04 12.23
C VAL A 7 -14.00 8.09 13.41
N ARG A 8 -14.06 8.60 14.65
CA ARG A 8 -13.91 7.77 15.87
C ARG A 8 -15.03 6.74 15.99
N ALA A 9 -16.28 7.13 15.72
CA ALA A 9 -17.42 6.22 15.73
C ALA A 9 -17.28 5.11 14.66
N ALA A 10 -16.91 5.48 13.44
CA ALA A 10 -16.66 4.52 12.37
C ALA A 10 -15.53 3.53 12.75
N ASN A 11 -14.40 4.02 13.28
CA ASN A 11 -13.32 3.15 13.73
C ASN A 11 -13.77 2.21 14.86
N ALA A 12 -14.58 2.69 15.81
CA ALA A 12 -15.08 1.85 16.90
C ALA A 12 -15.98 0.71 16.41
N SER A 13 -16.79 0.95 15.36
CA SER A 13 -17.65 -0.07 14.76
C SER A 13 -16.89 -1.24 14.10
N LEU A 14 -15.60 -1.07 13.79
CA LEU A 14 -14.77 -2.15 13.25
C LEU A 14 -14.61 -3.32 14.24
N LYS A 15 -14.72 -3.06 15.55
CA LYS A 15 -14.61 -4.10 16.59
C LYS A 15 -15.75 -5.11 16.54
N SER A 16 -16.93 -4.65 16.12
CA SER A 16 -18.12 -5.48 15.90
C SER A 16 -18.18 -6.08 14.49
N GLY A 17 -17.19 -5.79 13.64
CA GLY A 17 -17.09 -6.35 12.29
C GLY A 17 -16.73 -7.84 12.27
N GLN A 18 -16.67 -8.40 11.06
CA GLN A 18 -16.26 -9.79 10.89
C GLN A 18 -14.81 -10.00 11.34
N PRO A 19 -14.52 -11.05 12.14
CA PRO A 19 -13.17 -11.37 12.55
C PRO A 19 -12.35 -11.96 11.40
N GLY A 20 -11.02 -12.05 11.59
CA GLY A 20 -10.15 -12.75 10.64
C GLY A 20 -9.87 -11.96 9.37
N LEU A 21 -9.82 -10.63 9.47
CA LEU A 21 -9.40 -9.77 8.37
C LEU A 21 -7.92 -10.02 8.06
N VAL A 22 -7.60 -10.30 6.80
CA VAL A 22 -6.21 -10.47 6.33
C VAL A 22 -5.73 -9.18 5.65
N ALA A 23 -4.67 -8.58 6.19
CA ALA A 23 -4.13 -7.31 5.70
C ALA A 23 -2.63 -7.37 5.42
N LEU A 24 -2.20 -6.71 4.33
CA LEU A 24 -0.80 -6.45 4.01
C LEU A 24 -0.52 -4.95 4.14
N PHE A 25 0.40 -4.60 5.03
CA PHE A 25 0.89 -3.25 5.23
C PHE A 25 2.30 -3.10 4.69
N VAL A 26 2.46 -2.31 3.63
CA VAL A 26 3.75 -2.01 3.01
C VAL A 26 4.18 -0.60 3.37
N GLY A 27 5.36 -0.44 3.97
CA GLY A 27 5.86 0.87 4.38
C GLY A 27 5.17 1.44 5.62
N ALA A 28 4.69 0.58 6.53
CA ALA A 28 3.99 0.98 7.76
C ALA A 28 4.87 0.97 9.02
N THR A 29 6.18 1.15 8.87
CA THR A 29 7.13 1.07 10.00
C THR A 29 7.31 2.40 10.74
N LYS A 30 6.96 3.53 10.11
CA LYS A 30 7.01 4.89 10.68
C LYS A 30 5.88 5.76 10.11
N GLY A 31 5.69 6.95 10.69
CA GLY A 31 4.82 8.00 10.16
C GLY A 31 3.35 7.57 9.98
N ILE A 32 2.74 7.97 8.87
CA ILE A 32 1.33 7.73 8.55
C ILE A 32 0.99 6.24 8.58
N GLY A 33 1.85 5.41 7.96
CA GLY A 33 1.61 3.98 7.92
C GLY A 33 1.64 3.32 9.30
N ALA A 34 2.59 3.70 10.16
CA ALA A 34 2.65 3.16 11.53
C ALA A 34 1.44 3.60 12.38
N ALA A 35 1.02 4.86 12.27
CA ALA A 35 -0.17 5.36 12.96
C ALA A 35 -1.44 4.63 12.49
N THR A 36 -1.56 4.38 11.18
CA THR A 36 -2.69 3.66 10.59
C THR A 36 -2.73 2.20 11.04
N LEU A 37 -1.58 1.51 10.97
CA LEU A 37 -1.43 0.14 11.45
C LEU A 37 -1.85 0.02 12.92
N ARG A 38 -1.37 0.91 13.79
CA ARG A 38 -1.73 0.93 15.20
C ARG A 38 -3.23 1.10 15.44
N GLN A 39 -3.88 2.02 14.73
CA GLN A 39 -5.32 2.24 14.88
C GLN A 39 -6.15 1.07 14.35
N LEU A 40 -5.76 0.47 13.22
CA LEU A 40 -6.46 -0.70 12.69
C LEU A 40 -6.28 -1.91 13.61
N THR A 41 -5.06 -2.18 14.09
CA THR A 41 -4.81 -3.22 15.09
C THR A 41 -5.69 -3.06 16.31
N LYS A 42 -5.84 -1.85 16.86
CA LYS A 42 -6.67 -1.58 18.05
C LYS A 42 -8.16 -1.86 17.83
N ASN A 43 -8.66 -1.70 16.60
CA ASN A 43 -10.09 -1.71 16.32
C ASN A 43 -10.57 -2.94 15.55
N LEU A 44 -9.69 -3.73 14.95
CA LEU A 44 -10.06 -4.96 14.26
C LEU A 44 -10.14 -6.15 15.23
N LYS A 45 -11.06 -7.08 14.97
CA LYS A 45 -11.23 -8.30 15.76
C LYS A 45 -10.39 -9.44 15.18
N ALA A 46 -9.39 -9.91 15.93
CA ALA A 46 -8.47 -10.99 15.54
C ALA A 46 -7.95 -10.90 14.07
N PRO A 47 -7.34 -9.79 13.64
CA PRO A 47 -6.81 -9.66 12.28
C PRO A 47 -5.50 -10.44 12.10
N THR A 48 -5.24 -10.88 10.88
CA THR A 48 -3.92 -11.35 10.43
C THR A 48 -3.25 -10.23 9.65
N ILE A 49 -2.13 -9.71 10.15
CA ILE A 49 -1.46 -8.53 9.60
C ILE A 49 -0.02 -8.87 9.20
N TYR A 50 0.25 -8.80 7.90
CA TYR A 50 1.58 -8.84 7.32
C TYR A 50 2.16 -7.44 7.23
N ILE A 51 3.39 -7.25 7.71
CA ILE A 51 4.06 -5.94 7.76
C ILE A 51 5.35 -6.03 6.96
N VAL A 52 5.46 -5.23 5.90
CA VAL A 52 6.64 -5.19 5.04
C VAL A 52 7.49 -3.99 5.39
N GLY A 53 8.76 -4.23 5.71
CA GLY A 53 9.73 -3.21 6.04
C GLY A 53 11.17 -3.70 5.94
N ARG A 54 12.13 -2.79 6.07
CA ARG A 54 13.56 -3.07 5.79
C ARG A 54 14.36 -3.56 6.99
N SER A 55 13.85 -3.39 8.19
CA SER A 55 14.55 -3.76 9.42
C SER A 55 13.56 -4.33 10.43
N LYS A 56 13.64 -5.64 10.68
CA LYS A 56 12.82 -6.29 11.71
C LYS A 56 13.27 -5.85 13.10
N GLY A 57 14.57 -5.74 13.32
CA GLY A 57 15.16 -5.24 14.57
C GLY A 57 14.65 -3.84 14.93
N GLY A 58 14.64 -2.92 13.96
CA GLY A 58 14.16 -1.55 14.14
C GLY A 58 12.64 -1.40 14.29
N PHE A 59 11.87 -2.47 14.12
CA PHE A 59 10.41 -2.50 14.30
C PHE A 59 9.97 -3.34 15.52
N SER A 60 10.92 -3.97 16.22
CA SER A 60 10.65 -4.93 17.29
C SER A 60 9.83 -4.33 18.45
N SER A 61 10.11 -3.10 18.86
CA SER A 61 9.37 -2.43 19.95
C SER A 61 7.93 -2.11 19.55
N GLN A 62 7.72 -1.61 18.32
CA GLN A 62 6.38 -1.37 17.79
C GLN A 62 5.60 -2.68 17.63
N LEU A 63 6.25 -3.76 17.19
CA LEU A 63 5.59 -5.06 17.08
C LEU A 63 5.12 -5.57 18.45
N SER A 64 5.92 -5.39 19.50
CA SER A 64 5.51 -5.71 20.88
C SER A 64 4.32 -4.87 21.33
N GLU A 65 4.32 -3.57 21.03
CA GLU A 65 3.16 -2.69 21.32
C GLU A 65 1.89 -3.18 20.61
N LEU A 66 1.97 -3.52 19.32
CA LEU A 66 0.83 -4.00 18.54
C LEU A 66 0.23 -5.30 19.11
N LYS A 67 1.08 -6.22 19.58
CA LYS A 67 0.63 -7.45 20.26
C LYS A 67 -0.08 -7.17 21.57
N THR A 68 0.40 -6.20 22.35
CA THR A 68 -0.30 -5.77 23.58
C THR A 68 -1.63 -5.09 23.27
N LEU A 69 -1.70 -4.31 22.18
CA LEU A 69 -2.93 -3.62 21.77
C LEU A 69 -4.02 -4.58 21.29
N ASN A 70 -3.65 -5.70 20.68
CA ASN A 70 -4.57 -6.72 20.21
C ASN A 70 -3.94 -8.12 20.35
N PRO A 71 -4.14 -8.79 21.50
CA PRO A 71 -3.58 -10.13 21.74
C PRO A 71 -4.09 -11.21 20.80
N ASP A 72 -5.29 -11.01 20.22
CA ASP A 72 -5.92 -11.95 19.29
C ASP A 72 -5.44 -11.77 17.85
N ALA A 73 -4.66 -10.71 17.57
CA ALA A 73 -4.11 -10.46 16.24
C ALA A 73 -2.88 -11.32 15.96
N SER A 74 -2.80 -11.85 14.74
CA SER A 74 -1.59 -12.49 14.22
C SER A 74 -0.76 -11.46 13.46
N PHE A 75 0.55 -11.44 13.70
CA PHE A 75 1.48 -10.53 13.03
C PHE A 75 2.65 -11.29 12.41
N GLU A 76 2.91 -11.02 11.14
CA GLU A 76 4.13 -11.48 10.46
C GLU A 76 4.90 -10.29 9.89
N PHE A 77 6.16 -10.14 10.29
CA PHE A 77 7.05 -9.12 9.72
C PHE A 77 7.86 -9.71 8.57
N LEU A 78 7.66 -9.17 7.37
CA LEU A 78 8.34 -9.54 6.14
C LEU A 78 9.48 -8.54 5.89
N GLU A 79 10.68 -8.92 6.32
CA GLU A 79 11.88 -8.09 6.16
C GLU A 79 12.36 -8.09 4.70
N THR A 80 12.18 -6.96 4.00
CA THR A 80 12.55 -6.84 2.60
C THR A 80 12.75 -5.41 2.14
N GLU A 81 13.59 -5.23 1.11
CA GLU A 81 13.73 -3.98 0.38
C GLU A 81 12.72 -3.94 -0.77
N ILE A 82 11.62 -3.23 -0.57
CA ILE A 82 10.49 -3.22 -1.52
C ILE A 82 10.75 -2.37 -2.77
N SER A 83 11.82 -1.56 -2.78
CA SER A 83 12.26 -0.89 -4.01
C SER A 83 12.82 -1.86 -5.04
N LEU A 84 13.04 -3.14 -4.71
CA LEU A 84 13.41 -4.18 -5.69
C LEU A 84 12.16 -4.95 -6.12
N ILE A 85 11.83 -4.93 -7.40
CA ILE A 85 10.62 -5.56 -7.96
C ILE A 85 10.66 -7.08 -7.78
N LYS A 86 11.83 -7.71 -7.86
CA LYS A 86 11.96 -9.15 -7.54
C LYS A 86 11.54 -9.49 -6.10
N ASN A 87 11.74 -8.56 -5.16
CA ASN A 87 11.32 -8.74 -3.77
C ASN A 87 9.80 -8.59 -3.64
N VAL A 88 9.17 -7.69 -4.40
CA VAL A 88 7.71 -7.59 -4.52
C VAL A 88 7.10 -8.91 -4.96
N ASP A 89 7.69 -9.55 -5.98
CA ASP A 89 7.24 -10.85 -6.48
C ASP A 89 7.37 -11.95 -5.41
N ARG A 90 8.50 -11.99 -4.70
CA ARG A 90 8.72 -12.98 -3.63
C ARG A 90 7.67 -12.86 -2.53
N ILE A 91 7.38 -11.66 -2.04
CA ILE A 91 6.39 -11.49 -0.97
C ILE A 91 4.97 -11.80 -1.47
N SER A 92 4.66 -11.44 -2.73
CA SER A 92 3.35 -11.71 -3.31
C SER A 92 3.13 -13.21 -3.49
N LYS A 93 4.17 -13.95 -3.91
CA LYS A 93 4.14 -15.41 -4.00
C LYS A 93 3.90 -16.06 -2.64
N LYS A 94 4.68 -15.67 -1.62
CA LYS A 94 4.49 -16.17 -0.24
C LYS A 94 3.07 -15.95 0.27
N LEU A 95 2.51 -14.76 0.07
CA LEU A 95 1.12 -14.48 0.48
C LEU A 95 0.12 -15.38 -0.23
N LYS A 96 0.26 -15.59 -1.54
CA LYS A 96 -0.61 -16.50 -2.30
C LYS A 96 -0.52 -17.96 -1.89
N GLU A 97 0.63 -18.37 -1.35
CA GLU A 97 0.84 -19.73 -0.82
C GLU A 97 0.31 -19.89 0.61
N THR A 98 0.20 -18.78 1.36
CA THR A 98 -0.16 -18.81 2.79
C THR A 98 -1.65 -18.49 3.02
N GLU A 99 -2.21 -17.58 2.23
CA GLU A 99 -3.55 -17.02 2.45
C GLU A 99 -4.50 -17.33 1.29
N SER A 100 -5.77 -17.54 1.61
CA SER A 100 -6.82 -17.76 0.62
C SER A 100 -7.44 -16.46 0.08
N LYS A 101 -7.31 -15.36 0.84
CA LYS A 101 -7.84 -14.03 0.51
C LYS A 101 -6.96 -12.92 1.07
N LEU A 102 -7.14 -11.71 0.54
CA LEU A 102 -6.57 -10.48 1.08
C LEU A 102 -7.68 -9.43 1.16
N ASP A 103 -7.99 -8.95 2.36
CA ASP A 103 -9.06 -7.98 2.58
C ASP A 103 -8.55 -6.53 2.44
N LEU A 104 -7.31 -6.28 2.85
CA LEU A 104 -6.71 -4.95 2.81
C LEU A 104 -5.27 -4.97 2.29
N LEU A 105 -5.00 -4.26 1.20
CA LEU A 105 -3.67 -3.88 0.76
C LEU A 105 -3.41 -2.41 1.08
N PHE A 106 -2.57 -2.15 2.08
CA PHE A 106 -2.18 -0.79 2.49
C PHE A 106 -0.74 -0.49 2.03
N MET A 107 -0.55 0.57 1.26
CA MET A 107 0.75 0.93 0.68
C MET A 107 1.12 2.38 1.01
N SER A 108 2.12 2.55 1.87
CA SER A 108 2.69 3.86 2.22
C SER A 108 4.23 3.99 2.03
N PRO A 109 4.96 3.12 1.30
CA PRO A 109 6.41 3.29 1.19
C PRO A 109 6.74 4.52 0.33
N GLY A 110 7.71 5.35 0.71
CA GLY A 110 8.07 6.52 -0.07
C GLY A 110 9.38 7.13 0.40
N ILE A 111 9.97 7.96 -0.46
CA ILE A 111 11.20 8.70 -0.17
C ILE A 111 11.13 10.07 -0.85
N LEU A 112 11.71 11.08 -0.20
CA LEU A 112 11.96 12.37 -0.85
C LEU A 112 13.26 12.27 -1.67
N PRO A 113 13.23 12.52 -2.99
CA PRO A 113 14.37 12.34 -3.88
C PRO A 113 15.37 13.51 -3.82
N ILE A 114 15.89 13.78 -2.63
CA ILE A 114 16.86 14.86 -2.39
C ILE A 114 18.22 14.43 -2.94
N GLY A 115 18.82 15.25 -3.79
CA GLY A 115 20.16 15.01 -4.34
C GLY A 115 20.19 14.33 -5.72
N GLY A 116 19.04 14.12 -6.37
CA GLY A 116 18.97 13.54 -7.73
C GLY A 116 18.46 12.09 -7.75
N PRO A 117 18.52 11.43 -8.93
CA PRO A 117 18.09 10.03 -9.06
C PRO A 117 19.05 9.11 -8.33
N THR A 118 18.50 8.11 -7.64
CA THR A 118 19.29 7.05 -7.01
C THR A 118 18.79 5.73 -7.55
N TYR A 119 19.66 4.93 -8.15
CA TYR A 119 19.28 3.67 -8.78
C TYR A 119 19.48 2.49 -7.84
N ASN A 120 18.49 1.61 -7.78
CA ASN A 120 18.60 0.33 -7.07
C ASN A 120 19.44 -0.67 -7.89
N ALA A 121 19.62 -1.88 -7.35
CA ALA A 121 20.36 -2.95 -8.04
C ALA A 121 19.69 -3.48 -9.33
N GLU A 122 18.47 -3.07 -9.63
CA GLU A 122 17.73 -3.38 -10.87
C GLU A 122 17.80 -2.23 -11.90
N GLY A 123 18.57 -1.17 -11.61
CA GLY A 123 18.70 -0.01 -12.50
C GLY A 123 17.46 0.88 -12.54
N ILE A 124 16.57 0.78 -11.55
CA ILE A 124 15.35 1.58 -11.42
C ILE A 124 15.60 2.67 -10.39
N ASP A 125 15.19 3.90 -10.69
CA ASP A 125 15.20 4.99 -9.70
C ASP A 125 14.37 4.58 -8.47
N VAL A 126 14.94 4.76 -7.27
CA VAL A 126 14.34 4.32 -6.01
C VAL A 126 13.05 5.07 -5.71
N CYS A 127 12.95 6.36 -6.03
CA CYS A 127 11.72 7.13 -5.81
C CYS A 127 10.60 6.61 -6.72
N MET A 128 10.90 6.37 -8.01
CA MET A 128 9.94 5.76 -8.94
C MET A 128 9.58 4.32 -8.55
N SER A 129 10.56 3.52 -8.12
CA SER A 129 10.32 2.14 -7.70
C SER A 129 9.38 2.07 -6.52
N LEU A 130 9.66 2.84 -5.46
CA LEU A 130 8.79 2.88 -4.29
C LEU A 130 7.44 3.48 -4.67
N SER A 131 7.41 4.72 -5.16
CA SER A 131 6.18 5.53 -5.33
C SER A 131 5.27 5.06 -6.45
N TYR A 132 5.78 4.27 -7.39
CA TYR A 132 5.00 3.76 -8.51
C TYR A 132 5.18 2.24 -8.69
N TYR A 133 6.30 1.77 -9.25
CA TYR A 133 6.39 0.39 -9.77
C TYR A 133 6.06 -0.70 -8.75
N ALA A 134 6.57 -0.60 -7.52
CA ALA A 134 6.32 -1.57 -6.47
C ALA A 134 4.82 -1.63 -6.09
N ARG A 135 4.13 -0.49 -6.03
CA ARG A 135 2.70 -0.43 -5.69
C ARG A 135 1.84 -1.13 -6.74
N ILE A 136 2.17 -0.88 -7.99
CA ILE A 136 1.43 -1.45 -9.13
C ILE A 136 1.67 -2.95 -9.19
N ARG A 137 2.93 -3.36 -9.08
CA ARG A 137 3.29 -4.77 -9.08
C ARG A 137 2.63 -5.53 -7.93
N LEU A 138 2.59 -4.95 -6.73
CA LEU A 138 1.85 -5.51 -5.60
C LEU A 138 0.37 -5.70 -5.90
N THR A 139 -0.26 -4.64 -6.42
CA THR A 139 -1.70 -4.65 -6.70
C THR A 139 -2.06 -5.72 -7.74
N ILE A 140 -1.30 -5.79 -8.84
CA ILE A 140 -1.51 -6.79 -9.89
C ILE A 140 -1.26 -8.21 -9.36
N ASN A 141 -0.13 -8.43 -8.67
CA ASN A 141 0.24 -9.76 -8.20
C ASN A 141 -0.72 -10.33 -7.15
N LEU A 142 -1.31 -9.45 -6.33
CA LEU A 142 -2.23 -9.81 -5.24
C LEU A 142 -3.70 -9.70 -5.65
N LEU A 143 -3.99 -9.30 -6.89
CA LEU A 143 -5.36 -9.20 -7.41
C LEU A 143 -6.16 -10.51 -7.21
N PRO A 144 -5.61 -11.72 -7.44
CA PRO A 144 -6.36 -12.95 -7.18
C PRO A 144 -6.81 -13.12 -5.72
N LEU A 145 -5.98 -12.70 -4.76
CA LEU A 145 -6.35 -12.76 -3.33
C LEU A 145 -7.37 -11.68 -2.96
N LEU A 146 -7.24 -10.50 -3.55
CA LEU A 146 -8.20 -9.40 -3.36
C LEU A 146 -9.59 -9.79 -3.89
N GLN A 147 -9.66 -10.45 -5.05
CA GLN A 147 -10.92 -10.93 -5.64
C GLN A 147 -11.63 -11.98 -4.79
N ASN A 148 -10.89 -12.73 -3.96
CA ASN A 148 -11.46 -13.71 -3.03
C ASN A 148 -12.01 -13.07 -1.73
N SER A 149 -11.75 -11.79 -1.47
CA SER A 149 -12.36 -11.07 -0.35
C SER A 149 -13.78 -10.63 -0.71
N ALA A 150 -14.69 -10.68 0.25
CA ALA A 150 -16.06 -10.20 0.07
C ALA A 150 -16.14 -8.66 -0.13
N SER A 151 -15.17 -7.92 0.39
CA SER A 151 -15.13 -6.46 0.27
C SER A 151 -13.67 -5.97 0.30
N PRO A 152 -12.87 -6.25 -0.75
CA PRO A 152 -11.48 -5.87 -0.79
C PRO A 152 -11.30 -4.36 -0.75
N ARG A 153 -10.16 -3.93 -0.18
CA ARG A 153 -9.72 -2.53 -0.18
C ARG A 153 -8.24 -2.46 -0.55
N VAL A 154 -7.92 -1.58 -1.49
CA VAL A 154 -6.55 -1.18 -1.80
C VAL A 154 -6.42 0.29 -1.45
N LEU A 155 -5.53 0.62 -0.51
CA LEU A 155 -5.29 1.98 -0.06
C LEU A 155 -3.83 2.34 -0.31
N SER A 156 -3.59 3.38 -1.10
CA SER A 156 -2.25 3.95 -1.27
C SER A 156 -2.16 5.35 -0.68
N VAL A 157 -1.11 5.56 0.12
CA VAL A 157 -0.72 6.86 0.64
C VAL A 157 0.39 7.41 -0.25
N LEU A 158 0.10 8.52 -0.91
CA LEU A 158 1.00 9.31 -1.75
C LEU A 158 0.47 10.76 -1.78
N ALA A 159 0.43 11.42 -2.93
CA ALA A 159 -0.01 12.80 -3.12
C ALA A 159 -1.31 12.87 -3.94
N GLY A 160 -2.32 12.08 -3.58
CA GLY A 160 -3.59 12.06 -4.32
C GLY A 160 -4.24 13.43 -4.42
N GLY A 161 -4.73 13.81 -5.60
CA GLY A 161 -5.28 15.13 -5.87
C GLY A 161 -4.24 16.21 -6.17
N GLN A 162 -2.96 15.84 -6.27
CA GLN A 162 -1.86 16.72 -6.67
C GLN A 162 -1.26 16.32 -8.02
N GLU A 163 -2.07 15.73 -8.90
CA GLU A 163 -1.64 15.31 -10.23
C GLU A 163 -1.20 16.53 -11.06
N ARG A 164 -0.10 16.35 -11.79
CA ARG A 164 0.53 17.37 -12.64
C ARG A 164 0.86 16.80 -14.02
N ARG A 165 1.52 17.61 -14.85
CA ARG A 165 1.91 17.23 -16.21
C ARG A 165 2.79 15.98 -16.20
N LEU A 166 2.46 15.03 -17.07
CA LEU A 166 3.23 13.82 -17.31
C LEU A 166 4.18 14.00 -18.50
N PHE A 167 5.42 13.54 -18.38
CA PHE A 167 6.34 13.39 -19.50
C PHE A 167 6.08 12.05 -20.21
N THR A 168 5.15 12.04 -21.18
CA THR A 168 4.71 10.81 -21.88
C THR A 168 5.79 10.12 -22.71
N HIS A 169 6.75 10.88 -23.25
CA HIS A 169 7.88 10.35 -24.02
C HIS A 169 9.12 10.06 -23.16
N ASP A 170 9.05 10.30 -21.84
CA ASP A 170 10.13 10.05 -20.89
C ASP A 170 9.55 9.51 -19.58
N LEU A 171 8.81 8.41 -19.66
CA LEU A 171 8.07 7.84 -18.52
C LEU A 171 8.97 7.43 -17.36
N ALA A 172 10.20 7.01 -17.66
CA ALA A 172 11.22 6.66 -16.68
C ALA A 172 12.02 7.88 -16.19
N LEU A 173 11.67 9.08 -16.68
CA LEU A 173 12.22 10.37 -16.28
C LEU A 173 13.75 10.44 -16.36
N LYS A 174 14.34 9.83 -17.41
CA LYS A 174 15.79 9.74 -17.61
C LYS A 174 16.39 11.04 -18.10
N HIS A 175 15.63 11.84 -18.85
CA HIS A 175 16.10 13.08 -19.47
C HIS A 175 15.53 14.32 -18.77
N ASN A 176 14.33 14.22 -18.21
CA ASN A 176 13.62 15.33 -17.57
C ASN A 176 13.67 15.27 -16.03
N TYR A 177 14.72 14.67 -15.46
CA TYR A 177 14.81 14.50 -14.01
C TYR A 177 14.97 15.82 -13.27
N SER A 178 14.04 16.09 -12.37
CA SER A 178 14.16 17.10 -11.34
C SER A 178 13.37 16.66 -10.10
N PHE A 179 13.63 17.27 -8.95
CA PHE A 179 12.92 16.97 -7.71
C PHE A 179 11.39 17.07 -7.86
N LEU A 180 10.90 18.14 -8.49
CA LEU A 180 9.47 18.32 -8.73
C LEU A 180 8.96 17.38 -9.81
N ASN A 181 9.69 17.21 -10.91
CA ASN A 181 9.26 16.37 -12.02
C ASN A 181 9.07 14.91 -11.59
N VAL A 182 9.97 14.35 -10.77
CA VAL A 182 9.80 12.96 -10.32
C VAL A 182 8.59 12.81 -9.40
N ILE A 183 8.31 13.78 -8.52
CA ILE A 183 7.13 13.77 -7.64
C ILE A 183 5.85 13.86 -8.47
N ASP A 184 5.80 14.81 -9.40
CA ASP A 184 4.68 15.03 -10.31
C ASP A 184 4.41 13.79 -11.17
N GLN A 185 5.48 13.23 -11.75
CA GLN A 185 5.42 12.06 -12.60
C GLN A 185 4.88 10.84 -11.84
N VAL A 186 5.46 10.48 -10.68
CA VAL A 186 5.01 9.28 -9.94
C VAL A 186 3.60 9.47 -9.39
N THR A 187 3.22 10.69 -9.01
CA THR A 187 1.86 11.00 -8.52
C THR A 187 0.84 10.83 -9.63
N THR A 188 1.06 11.46 -10.78
CA THR A 188 0.15 11.35 -11.93
C THR A 188 0.08 9.92 -12.46
N MET A 189 1.23 9.24 -12.62
CA MET A 189 1.25 7.84 -13.08
C MET A 189 0.49 6.93 -12.10
N HIS A 190 0.63 7.14 -10.80
CA HIS A 190 -0.07 6.34 -9.80
C HIS A 190 -1.60 6.51 -9.88
N THR A 191 -2.11 7.74 -10.04
CA THR A 191 -3.56 8.00 -10.17
C THR A 191 -4.15 7.49 -11.48
N LEU A 192 -3.36 7.41 -12.56
CA LEU A 192 -3.83 6.90 -13.86
C LEU A 192 -4.04 5.38 -13.87
N ILE A 193 -3.37 4.61 -13.01
CA ILE A 193 -3.51 3.15 -13.03
C ILE A 193 -4.85 2.61 -12.55
N PRO A 194 -5.47 3.15 -11.48
CA PRO A 194 -6.85 2.79 -11.16
C PRO A 194 -7.74 2.79 -12.40
N LEU A 195 -7.61 3.75 -13.33
CA LEU A 195 -8.44 3.78 -14.55
C LEU A 195 -8.18 2.58 -15.48
N GLY A 196 -6.92 2.15 -15.64
CA GLY A 196 -6.57 0.99 -16.46
C GLY A 196 -6.86 -0.36 -15.79
N CYS A 197 -6.64 -0.48 -14.48
CA CYS A 197 -6.98 -1.67 -13.71
C CYS A 197 -8.51 -1.80 -13.53
N LEU A 198 -9.25 -0.71 -13.37
CA LEU A 198 -10.72 -0.71 -13.35
C LEU A 198 -11.31 -1.13 -14.72
N ALA A 199 -10.59 -0.96 -15.82
CA ALA A 199 -11.01 -1.48 -17.13
C ALA A 199 -10.76 -2.99 -17.28
N LEU A 200 -9.84 -3.57 -16.51
CA LEU A 200 -9.53 -5.01 -16.50
C LEU A 200 -10.27 -5.77 -15.40
N ILE A 201 -10.67 -5.07 -14.34
CA ILE A 201 -11.49 -5.61 -13.26
C ILE A 201 -12.90 -5.13 -13.55
N ASP A 202 -13.74 -5.98 -14.14
CA ASP A 202 -15.18 -5.76 -14.26
C ASP A 202 -15.81 -5.63 -12.86
N LEU A 203 -15.62 -4.46 -12.23
CA LEU A 203 -16.23 -4.10 -10.95
C LEU A 203 -17.64 -3.61 -11.23
N GLY A 204 -18.52 -4.56 -11.58
CA GLY A 204 -19.94 -4.38 -11.80
C GLY A 204 -20.68 -3.86 -10.56
N GLY A 205 -20.47 -2.59 -10.21
CA GLY A 205 -21.25 -1.90 -9.18
C GLY A 205 -20.59 -0.74 -8.45
N TRP A 206 -19.31 -0.41 -8.73
CA TRP A 206 -18.60 0.58 -7.91
C TRP A 206 -18.74 2.05 -8.37
N PHE A 207 -19.19 2.28 -9.61
CA PHE A 207 -19.40 3.63 -10.14
C PHE A 207 -20.70 3.72 -10.97
N PRO A 208 -21.88 3.83 -10.33
CA PRO A 208 -23.16 3.99 -11.04
C PRO A 208 -23.28 5.30 -11.83
N TRP A 209 -22.30 6.20 -11.75
CA TRP A 209 -22.30 7.51 -12.42
C TRP A 209 -21.48 7.55 -13.72
N LEU A 210 -20.77 6.47 -14.05
CA LEU A 210 -20.01 6.36 -15.31
C LEU A 210 -20.77 5.60 -16.42
N ALA A 211 -21.98 5.11 -16.11
CA ALA A 211 -22.93 4.63 -17.11
C ALA A 211 -23.92 5.77 -17.42
N GLY A 212 -23.47 6.72 -18.24
CA GLY A 212 -24.25 7.86 -18.72
C GLY A 212 -23.53 8.56 -19.85
#